data_AF-A0A2E6W551-F1
#
_entry.id   AF-A0A2E6W551-F1
#
_cell.length_a   1.000
_cell.length_b   1.000
_cell.length_c   1.000
_cell.angle_alpha   90.00
_cell.angle_beta   90.00
_cell.angle_gamma   90.00
#
_symmetry.space_group_name_H-M   'P 1'
#
loop_
_entity.id
_entity.type
_entity.pdbx_description
1 polymer ?
#
loop_
_entity_poly.entity_id
_entity_poly.type
_entity_poly.pdbx_seq_one_letter_code
_entity_poly.pdbx_strand_id
1 'polypeptide(L)'
;MNPYTYIEYALQSIIAESIPYEVEYWHFVNEPRWDSKAEYDNIQRARLCGKTSFYDYKNKSWQTYTDSNNTSHNRGFERILSHVIDHSFEPVLSELDKEFWHFDYFFNRAYPWKECKHYTGYQDFPMYVLHSEQSSKDIKQLESWGYKPVYWFSHALLCSAYYFKPYEHLELVKNYLARPLLSPWICANRLTRKHRTDFLELVDVSLGEYSLLNPDPLGVEYTGSVPARSFDDHSNSSAEINITNLTPWNTSFLHVVNETVWQDKIHFTEKIFKPIVMHQPFVVLQAPGSLEYLKGYGFKTFADWWDESYDAIEDPQQRMQAVADIVNWITTQDINKMRHSMKHVLEYNYDHFYNNIPNIVLDELRVNLENAVSAPLADAVAV
;
A
#
# COMPACT_ATOMS: atom_id res chain seq x y z
N MET A 1 20.05 -2.94 3.54
CA MET A 1 19.06 -4.03 3.33
C MET A 1 17.94 -3.46 2.48
N ASN A 2 17.37 -4.21 1.54
CA ASN A 2 16.20 -3.76 0.78
C ASN A 2 15.02 -3.53 1.76
N PRO A 3 14.23 -2.44 1.63
CA PRO A 3 13.09 -2.16 2.50
C PRO A 3 12.12 -3.33 2.69
N TYR A 4 11.74 -4.00 1.60
CA TYR A 4 10.80 -5.12 1.63
C TYR A 4 11.37 -6.31 2.42
N THR A 5 12.66 -6.62 2.24
CA THR A 5 13.34 -7.67 3.02
C THR A 5 13.36 -7.36 4.51
N TYR A 6 13.52 -6.09 4.90
CA TYR A 6 13.43 -5.75 6.32
C TYR A 6 12.02 -5.95 6.84
N ILE A 7 11.00 -5.44 6.11
CA ILE A 7 9.60 -5.56 6.52
C ILE A 7 9.24 -7.04 6.67
N GLU A 8 9.65 -7.88 5.73
CA GLU A 8 9.49 -9.33 5.79
C GLU A 8 10.01 -9.94 7.10
N TYR A 9 11.22 -9.55 7.55
CA TYR A 9 11.78 -10.02 8.82
C TYR A 9 11.04 -9.47 10.04
N ALA A 10 10.60 -8.21 9.99
CA ALA A 10 9.78 -7.62 11.06
C ALA A 10 8.43 -8.35 11.19
N LEU A 11 7.77 -8.63 10.05
CA LEU A 11 6.54 -9.40 9.98
C LEU A 11 6.73 -10.80 10.55
N GLN A 12 7.79 -11.52 10.17
CA GLN A 12 8.09 -12.85 10.71
C GLN A 12 8.23 -12.84 12.24
N SER A 13 8.87 -11.81 12.81
CA SER A 13 8.98 -11.66 14.26
C SER A 13 7.62 -11.46 14.92
N ILE A 14 6.80 -10.55 14.38
CA ILE A 14 5.46 -10.25 14.92
C ILE A 14 4.55 -11.48 14.80
N ILE A 15 4.57 -12.17 13.66
CA ILE A 15 3.80 -13.39 13.43
C ILE A 15 4.19 -14.47 14.45
N ALA A 16 5.48 -14.68 14.67
CA ALA A 16 5.96 -15.69 15.62
C ALA A 16 5.60 -15.38 17.07
N GLU A 17 5.49 -14.10 17.43
CA GLU A 17 5.04 -13.66 18.76
C GLU A 17 3.51 -13.76 18.92
N SER A 18 2.75 -13.47 17.85
CA SER A 18 1.29 -13.37 17.88
C SER A 18 0.58 -14.71 17.67
N ILE A 19 1.21 -15.66 16.96
CA ILE A 19 0.62 -16.96 16.64
C ILE A 19 1.26 -18.05 17.52
N PRO A 20 0.50 -18.71 18.44
CA PRO A 20 1.08 -19.60 19.44
C PRO A 20 1.49 -20.99 18.91
N TYR A 21 1.24 -21.27 17.63
CA TYR A 21 1.47 -22.54 16.96
C TYR A 21 2.27 -22.37 15.65
N GLU A 22 2.71 -23.48 15.05
CA GLU A 22 3.53 -23.46 13.83
C GLU A 22 2.73 -22.93 12.63
N VAL A 23 3.31 -21.96 11.92
CA VAL A 23 2.68 -21.24 10.81
C VAL A 23 3.68 -21.01 9.68
N GLU A 24 3.20 -21.01 8.44
CA GLU A 24 3.97 -20.60 7.28
C GLU A 24 3.66 -19.17 6.89
N TYR A 25 4.71 -18.37 6.68
CA TYR A 25 4.57 -17.02 6.13
C TYR A 25 4.90 -17.05 4.63
N TRP A 26 3.94 -16.60 3.82
CA TRP A 26 3.98 -16.59 2.38
C TRP A 26 3.98 -15.15 1.88
N HIS A 27 4.90 -14.84 0.98
CA HIS A 27 4.99 -13.53 0.33
C HIS A 27 5.24 -13.73 -1.16
N PHE A 28 4.95 -12.72 -1.96
CA PHE A 28 5.13 -12.79 -3.40
C PHE A 28 6.52 -12.32 -3.82
N VAL A 29 7.14 -13.04 -4.76
CA VAL A 29 8.48 -12.72 -5.28
C VAL A 29 8.47 -11.53 -6.22
N ASN A 30 7.42 -11.47 -7.03
CA ASN A 30 7.19 -10.49 -8.07
C ASN A 30 5.79 -9.89 -7.87
N GLU A 31 5.06 -9.63 -8.96
CA GLU A 31 3.66 -9.20 -8.84
C GLU A 31 2.85 -10.26 -8.09
N PRO A 32 2.03 -9.85 -7.10
CA PRO A 32 1.18 -10.77 -6.34
C PRO A 32 0.02 -11.34 -7.16
N ARG A 33 -0.12 -10.86 -8.40
CA ARG A 33 -1.11 -11.33 -9.36
C ARG A 33 -0.67 -12.64 -9.99
N TRP A 34 -1.63 -13.55 -10.13
CA TRP A 34 -1.38 -14.86 -10.71
C TRP A 34 -1.09 -14.75 -12.21
N ASP A 35 0.07 -15.23 -12.65
CA ASP A 35 0.39 -15.41 -14.08
C ASP A 35 0.13 -16.87 -14.48
N SER A 36 -0.98 -17.10 -15.20
CA SER A 36 -1.33 -18.42 -15.71
C SER A 36 -0.30 -19.03 -16.67
N LYS A 37 0.66 -18.22 -17.16
CA LYS A 37 1.74 -18.65 -18.07
C LYS A 37 3.05 -18.94 -17.34
N ALA A 38 3.18 -18.59 -16.07
CA ALA A 38 4.37 -18.92 -15.29
C ALA A 38 4.35 -20.42 -14.95
N GLU A 39 5.44 -21.14 -15.27
CA GLU A 39 5.60 -22.56 -14.93
C GLU A 39 5.83 -22.80 -13.41
N TYR A 40 5.92 -21.73 -12.62
CA TYR A 40 6.20 -21.75 -11.17
C TYR A 40 5.26 -20.81 -10.41
N ASP A 41 4.96 -21.18 -9.17
CA ASP A 41 4.17 -20.37 -8.24
C ASP A 41 4.93 -19.07 -7.88
N ASN A 42 4.29 -17.90 -7.99
CA ASN A 42 4.89 -16.60 -7.67
C ASN A 42 5.01 -16.35 -6.15
N ILE A 43 4.58 -17.32 -5.33
CA ILE A 43 4.70 -17.32 -3.88
C ILE A 43 6.09 -17.84 -3.48
N GLN A 44 6.86 -17.03 -2.76
CA GLN A 44 7.97 -17.53 -1.96
C GLN A 44 7.52 -17.81 -0.53
N ARG A 45 7.99 -18.95 -0.02
CA ARG A 45 7.92 -19.25 1.41
C ARG A 45 9.03 -18.44 2.09
N ALA A 46 8.65 -17.38 2.79
CA ALA A 46 9.57 -16.67 3.64
C ALA A 46 9.69 -17.45 4.94
N ARG A 47 10.61 -18.40 4.94
CA ARG A 47 11.23 -18.85 6.17
C ARG A 47 12.69 -18.45 6.06
N LEU A 48 13.29 -17.96 7.16
CA LEU A 48 14.74 -18.09 7.35
C LEU A 48 15.10 -19.59 7.48
N CYS A 49 14.81 -20.38 6.45
CA CYS A 49 14.96 -21.82 6.40
C CYS A 49 15.85 -22.17 5.21
N GLY A 50 17.06 -22.65 5.49
CA GLY A 50 17.81 -23.47 4.55
C GLY A 50 17.17 -24.85 4.40
N LYS A 51 17.69 -25.66 3.47
CA LYS A 51 17.19 -27.03 3.18
C LYS A 51 17.06 -27.95 4.41
N THR A 52 17.71 -27.61 5.52
CA THR A 52 17.82 -28.45 6.72
C THR A 52 17.76 -27.67 8.03
N SER A 53 17.81 -26.34 8.00
CA SER A 53 17.97 -25.49 9.19
C SER A 53 17.08 -24.27 9.11
N PHE A 54 16.42 -23.91 10.21
CA PHE A 54 15.54 -22.74 10.29
C PHE A 54 15.77 -21.95 11.57
N TYR A 55 15.46 -20.66 11.59
CA TYR A 55 15.46 -19.87 12.82
C TYR A 55 14.14 -20.03 13.57
N ASP A 56 14.20 -20.58 14.78
CA ASP A 56 13.06 -20.65 15.69
C ASP A 56 12.97 -19.33 16.46
N TYR A 57 12.07 -18.46 16.02
CA TYR A 57 11.84 -17.14 16.63
C TYR A 57 11.34 -17.23 18.07
N LYS A 58 10.58 -18.28 18.42
CA LYS A 58 10.05 -18.47 19.78
C LYS A 58 11.16 -18.82 20.77
N ASN A 59 12.09 -19.68 20.35
CA ASN A 59 13.25 -20.09 21.16
C ASN A 59 14.52 -19.27 20.86
N LYS A 60 14.44 -18.25 19.99
CA LYS A 60 15.53 -17.37 19.56
C LYS A 60 16.80 -18.12 19.15
N SER A 61 16.68 -19.24 18.45
CA SER A 61 17.81 -20.12 18.12
C SER A 61 17.69 -20.74 16.72
N TRP A 62 18.84 -20.98 16.08
CA TRP A 62 18.89 -21.76 14.86
C TRP A 62 18.70 -23.24 15.17
N GLN A 63 17.71 -23.84 14.52
CA GLN A 63 17.36 -25.25 14.62
C GLN A 63 17.81 -25.96 13.34
N THR A 64 18.28 -27.20 13.46
CA THR A 64 18.56 -28.09 12.32
C THR A 64 17.74 -29.35 12.49
N TYR A 65 16.96 -29.71 11.47
CA TYR A 65 16.17 -30.93 11.50
C TYR A 65 17.00 -32.12 11.02
N THR A 66 17.16 -33.10 11.90
CA THR A 66 17.72 -34.41 11.60
C THR A 66 16.68 -35.49 11.92
N ASP A 67 16.50 -36.48 11.05
CA ASP A 67 15.63 -37.62 11.32
C ASP A 67 16.24 -38.59 12.36
N SER A 68 15.53 -39.67 12.68
CA SER A 68 16.01 -40.73 13.57
C SER A 68 17.27 -41.45 13.08
N ASN A 69 17.62 -41.30 11.79
CA ASN A 69 18.83 -41.83 11.19
C ASN A 69 19.95 -40.79 11.11
N ASN A 70 19.79 -39.64 11.79
CA ASN A 70 20.73 -38.53 11.80
C ASN A 70 21.00 -37.93 10.41
N THR A 71 20.05 -38.09 9.50
CA THR A 71 20.08 -37.54 8.15
C THR A 71 19.30 -36.23 8.16
N SER A 72 19.86 -35.19 7.56
CA SER A 72 19.18 -33.89 7.50
C SER A 72 18.16 -33.88 6.37
N HIS A 73 16.88 -33.66 6.69
CA HIS A 73 15.79 -33.67 5.71
C HIS A 73 15.13 -32.29 5.57
N ASN A 74 14.56 -32.05 4.38
CA ASN A 74 13.59 -30.99 4.14
C ASN A 74 12.28 -31.35 4.86
N ARG A 75 11.89 -30.60 5.90
CA ARG A 75 10.61 -30.80 6.60
C ARG A 75 9.37 -30.44 5.78
N GLY A 76 9.54 -29.84 4.60
CA GLY A 76 8.50 -29.05 3.93
C GLY A 76 7.27 -29.78 3.38
N PHE A 77 7.16 -31.12 3.49
CA PHE A 77 6.23 -31.87 2.64
C PHE A 77 5.32 -32.90 3.33
N GLU A 78 5.44 -33.14 4.64
CA GLU A 78 4.62 -34.15 5.33
C GLU A 78 3.41 -33.59 6.09
N ARG A 79 3.34 -32.27 6.31
CA ARG A 79 2.27 -31.63 7.08
C ARG A 79 1.81 -30.32 6.44
N ILE A 80 0.51 -30.11 6.46
CA ILE A 80 -0.13 -28.84 6.18
C ILE A 80 -0.08 -28.00 7.47
N LEU A 81 0.23 -26.72 7.35
CA LEU A 81 0.31 -25.78 8.47
C LEU A 81 -0.70 -24.65 8.26
N SER A 82 -0.91 -23.82 9.30
CA SER A 82 -1.59 -22.53 9.10
C SER A 82 -0.74 -21.63 8.21
N HIS A 83 -1.36 -20.68 7.51
CA HIS A 83 -0.66 -19.78 6.60
C HIS A 83 -0.94 -18.32 6.95
N VAL A 84 0.06 -17.46 6.84
CA VAL A 84 -0.07 -16.01 6.76
C VAL A 84 0.36 -15.59 5.36
N ILE A 85 -0.57 -15.10 4.57
CA ILE A 85 -0.35 -14.64 3.19
C ILE A 85 -0.20 -13.12 3.23
N ASP A 86 0.95 -12.61 2.82
CA ASP A 86 1.18 -11.17 2.70
C ASP A 86 0.69 -10.64 1.36
N HIS A 87 -0.43 -9.91 1.39
CA HIS A 87 -0.97 -9.17 0.27
C HIS A 87 -1.08 -7.66 0.60
N SER A 88 -0.12 -7.15 1.38
CA SER A 88 -0.25 -5.82 1.98
C SER A 88 0.09 -4.67 1.03
N PHE A 89 0.84 -4.91 -0.05
CA PHE A 89 1.40 -3.85 -0.90
C PHE A 89 0.68 -3.65 -2.24
N GLU A 90 -0.30 -4.50 -2.55
CA GLU A 90 -1.11 -4.39 -3.76
C GLU A 90 -2.57 -4.64 -3.39
N PRO A 91 -3.54 -4.06 -4.13
CA PRO A 91 -4.95 -4.32 -3.89
C PRO A 91 -5.32 -5.76 -4.27
N VAL A 92 -6.03 -6.44 -3.37
CA VAL A 92 -6.67 -7.73 -3.59
C VAL A 92 -7.76 -7.58 -4.64
N LEU A 93 -7.72 -8.45 -5.65
CA LEU A 93 -8.74 -8.55 -6.70
C LEU A 93 -9.27 -9.99 -6.75
N SER A 94 -10.24 -10.28 -5.87
CA SER A 94 -10.72 -11.64 -5.59
C SER A 94 -11.20 -12.39 -6.83
N GLU A 95 -11.86 -11.70 -7.77
CA GLU A 95 -12.33 -12.30 -9.04
C GLU A 95 -11.23 -12.44 -10.09
N LEU A 96 -10.30 -11.49 -10.17
CA LEU A 96 -9.20 -11.55 -11.14
C LEU A 96 -8.21 -12.66 -10.77
N ASP A 97 -7.91 -12.75 -9.48
CA ASP A 97 -7.00 -13.72 -8.89
C ASP A 97 -7.77 -14.93 -8.31
N LYS A 98 -8.95 -15.24 -8.84
CA LYS A 98 -9.82 -16.30 -8.32
C LYS A 98 -9.13 -17.66 -8.31
N GLU A 99 -8.27 -17.96 -9.28
CA GLU A 99 -7.50 -19.22 -9.27
C GLU A 99 -6.55 -19.34 -8.09
N PHE A 100 -6.10 -18.20 -7.53
CA PHE A 100 -5.24 -18.13 -6.36
C PHE A 100 -6.07 -18.19 -5.07
N TRP A 101 -7.15 -17.40 -4.98
CA TRP A 101 -7.96 -17.30 -3.76
C TRP A 101 -8.99 -18.40 -3.58
N HIS A 102 -9.46 -19.04 -4.65
CA HIS A 102 -10.50 -20.04 -4.56
C HIS A 102 -9.90 -21.40 -4.20
N PHE A 103 -10.34 -21.95 -3.08
CA PHE A 103 -9.74 -23.12 -2.44
C PHE A 103 -9.61 -24.35 -3.36
N ASP A 104 -10.65 -24.65 -4.15
CA ASP A 104 -10.63 -25.78 -5.09
C ASP A 104 -9.52 -25.69 -6.15
N TYR A 105 -9.12 -24.47 -6.53
CA TYR A 105 -8.04 -24.25 -7.48
C TYR A 105 -6.69 -24.27 -6.79
N PHE A 106 -6.61 -23.63 -5.62
CA PHE A 106 -5.42 -23.56 -4.80
C PHE A 106 -4.91 -24.98 -4.39
N PHE A 107 -5.81 -25.84 -3.93
CA PHE A 107 -5.49 -27.19 -3.44
C PHE A 107 -4.98 -28.15 -4.52
N ASN A 108 -5.50 -28.00 -5.74
CA ASN A 108 -5.08 -28.81 -6.88
C ASN A 108 -3.69 -28.39 -7.42
N ARG A 109 -3.17 -27.22 -7.01
CA ARG A 109 -1.92 -26.63 -7.51
C ARG A 109 -0.79 -26.62 -6.50
N ALA A 110 -1.03 -26.22 -5.25
CA ALA A 110 0.06 -25.99 -4.30
C ALA A 110 0.63 -27.33 -3.79
N TYR A 111 1.93 -27.55 -4.00
CA TYR A 111 2.69 -28.57 -3.27
C TYR A 111 2.82 -28.10 -1.81
N PRO A 112 2.55 -28.91 -0.76
CA PRO A 112 2.48 -30.37 -0.72
C PRO A 112 1.05 -30.98 -0.73
N TRP A 113 0.01 -30.17 -0.96
CA TRP A 113 -1.39 -30.59 -0.80
C TRP A 113 -1.78 -31.78 -1.69
N LYS A 114 -1.21 -31.84 -2.91
CA LYS A 114 -1.42 -32.93 -3.87
C LYS A 114 -0.87 -34.30 -3.42
N GLU A 115 0.05 -34.35 -2.45
CA GLU A 115 0.71 -35.57 -1.96
C GLU A 115 0.42 -35.88 -0.48
N CYS A 116 -0.31 -35.01 0.22
CA CYS A 116 -0.53 -35.13 1.66
C CYS A 116 -1.56 -36.21 2.00
N LYS A 117 -1.12 -37.34 2.57
CA LYS A 117 -1.96 -38.52 2.87
C LYS A 117 -2.91 -38.39 4.07
N HIS A 118 -2.79 -37.32 4.86
CA HIS A 118 -3.46 -37.16 6.17
C HIS A 118 -4.32 -35.89 6.29
N TYR A 119 -4.85 -35.37 5.18
CA TYR A 119 -5.74 -34.21 5.19
C TYR A 119 -7.12 -34.56 5.78
N THR A 120 -7.52 -33.87 6.85
CA THR A 120 -8.82 -34.04 7.54
C THR A 120 -9.85 -32.94 7.22
N GLY A 121 -9.45 -31.89 6.50
CA GLY A 121 -10.33 -30.78 6.11
C GLY A 121 -9.74 -29.39 6.37
N TYR A 122 -10.47 -28.35 5.94
CA TYR A 122 -10.10 -26.93 6.08
C TYR A 122 -10.20 -26.42 7.53
N GLN A 123 -11.12 -27.01 8.30
CA GLN A 123 -11.48 -26.57 9.65
C GLN A 123 -10.35 -26.68 10.69
N ASP A 124 -9.22 -27.28 10.34
CA ASP A 124 -8.08 -27.44 11.23
C ASP A 124 -6.94 -26.41 10.99
N PHE A 125 -7.01 -25.59 9.93
CA PHE A 125 -5.89 -24.72 9.50
C PHE A 125 -6.33 -23.31 9.08
N PRO A 126 -6.26 -22.30 9.96
CA PRO A 126 -6.55 -20.91 9.58
C PRO A 126 -5.60 -20.39 8.48
N MET A 127 -6.18 -19.67 7.52
CA MET A 127 -5.46 -18.87 6.52
C MET A 127 -5.64 -17.39 6.83
N TYR A 128 -4.57 -16.75 7.30
CA TYR A 128 -4.53 -15.31 7.55
C TYR A 128 -4.10 -14.57 6.29
N VAL A 129 -4.71 -13.41 6.01
CA VAL A 129 -4.35 -12.57 4.86
C VAL A 129 -4.02 -11.17 5.36
N LEU A 130 -2.74 -10.80 5.30
CA LEU A 130 -2.34 -9.42 5.61
C LEU A 130 -2.72 -8.53 4.42
N HIS A 131 -3.40 -7.41 4.68
CA HIS A 131 -3.82 -6.46 3.65
C HIS A 131 -3.82 -5.01 4.16
N SER A 132 -3.80 -4.04 3.26
CA SER A 132 -3.84 -2.60 3.58
C SER A 132 -5.04 -1.87 2.95
N GLU A 133 -6.14 -2.60 2.76
CA GLU A 133 -7.39 -2.09 2.17
C GLU A 133 -8.48 -1.81 3.19
N GLN A 134 -9.19 -0.70 3.03
CA GLN A 134 -10.43 -0.38 3.76
C GLN A 134 -11.64 -0.36 2.83
N SER A 135 -12.81 -0.68 3.37
CA SER A 135 -14.09 -0.75 2.64
C SER A 135 -14.07 -1.67 1.42
N SER A 136 -13.20 -2.69 1.41
CA SER A 136 -12.99 -3.56 0.25
C SER A 136 -13.99 -4.71 0.17
N LYS A 137 -14.73 -4.79 -0.94
CA LYS A 137 -15.58 -5.95 -1.26
C LYS A 137 -14.77 -7.23 -1.45
N ASP A 138 -13.53 -7.12 -1.93
CA ASP A 138 -12.67 -8.27 -2.18
C ASP A 138 -12.22 -8.91 -0.87
N ILE A 139 -11.90 -8.09 0.14
CA ILE A 139 -11.60 -8.61 1.48
C ILE A 139 -12.81 -9.32 2.09
N LYS A 140 -14.03 -8.75 1.95
CA LYS A 140 -15.26 -9.44 2.36
C LYS A 140 -15.49 -10.75 1.61
N GLN A 141 -15.11 -10.81 0.34
CA GLN A 141 -15.17 -12.04 -0.45
C GLN A 141 -14.20 -13.09 0.10
N LEU A 142 -12.97 -12.70 0.45
CA LEU A 142 -12.02 -13.60 1.12
C LEU A 142 -12.55 -14.11 2.46
N GLU A 143 -13.14 -13.24 3.30
CA GLU A 143 -13.80 -13.65 4.54
C GLU A 143 -14.88 -14.72 4.29
N SER A 144 -15.69 -14.54 3.24
CA SER A 144 -16.73 -15.51 2.87
C SER A 144 -16.18 -16.86 2.38
N TRP A 145 -14.94 -16.88 1.88
CA TRP A 145 -14.19 -18.10 1.55
C TRP A 145 -13.43 -18.69 2.74
N GLY A 146 -13.61 -18.14 3.95
CA GLY A 146 -13.05 -18.64 5.20
C GLY A 146 -11.72 -18.01 5.62
N TYR A 147 -11.13 -17.15 4.79
CA TYR A 147 -9.90 -16.46 5.15
C TYR A 147 -10.11 -15.52 6.35
N LYS A 148 -9.07 -15.36 7.16
CA LYS A 148 -9.01 -14.43 8.28
C LYS A 148 -8.21 -13.19 7.85
N PRO A 149 -8.83 -12.12 7.34
CA PRO A 149 -8.09 -10.93 6.98
C PRO A 149 -7.53 -10.23 8.21
N VAL A 150 -6.34 -9.66 8.05
CA VAL A 150 -5.63 -8.90 9.07
C VAL A 150 -5.19 -7.60 8.42
N TYR A 151 -5.93 -6.55 8.75
CA TYR A 151 -5.68 -5.24 8.23
C TYR A 151 -4.49 -4.57 8.94
N TRP A 152 -3.63 -3.89 8.17
CA TRP A 152 -2.64 -2.94 8.69
C TRP A 152 -2.18 -1.96 7.60
N PHE A 153 -1.78 -0.74 7.97
CA PHE A 153 -1.35 0.28 6.99
C PHE A 153 0.12 0.11 6.51
N SER A 154 0.37 -0.91 5.70
CA SER A 154 1.70 -1.32 5.23
C SER A 154 2.52 -0.23 4.52
N HIS A 155 1.89 0.53 3.61
CA HIS A 155 2.57 1.60 2.88
C HIS A 155 3.00 2.73 3.79
N ALA A 156 2.26 2.99 4.88
CA ALA A 156 2.66 3.99 5.86
C ALA A 156 3.95 3.58 6.57
N LEU A 157 4.13 2.30 6.93
CA LEU A 157 5.41 1.78 7.45
C LEU A 157 6.53 1.90 6.41
N LEU A 158 6.29 1.37 5.20
CA LEU A 158 7.27 1.38 4.11
C LEU A 158 7.77 2.80 3.82
N CYS A 159 6.85 3.76 3.81
CA CYS A 159 7.15 5.15 3.49
C CYS A 159 7.89 5.85 4.63
N SER A 160 7.38 5.76 5.85
CA SER A 160 7.94 6.48 7.02
C SER A 160 9.29 5.93 7.47
N ALA A 161 9.46 4.60 7.45
CA ALA A 161 10.67 3.95 7.94
C ALA A 161 11.73 3.72 6.85
N TYR A 162 11.37 3.77 5.56
CA TYR A 162 12.31 3.46 4.47
C TYR A 162 12.31 4.46 3.33
N TYR A 163 11.24 4.54 2.52
CA TYR A 163 11.30 5.31 1.26
C TYR A 163 11.62 6.77 1.50
N PHE A 164 10.99 7.36 2.51
CA PHE A 164 11.16 8.77 2.82
C PHE A 164 12.04 9.02 4.05
N LYS A 165 12.52 7.98 4.74
CA LYS A 165 13.40 8.13 5.91
C LYS A 165 14.67 8.95 5.62
N PRO A 166 15.34 8.82 4.46
CA PRO A 166 16.50 9.65 4.13
C PRO A 166 16.22 11.15 4.06
N TYR A 167 14.95 11.56 3.90
CA TYR A 167 14.57 12.97 3.74
C TYR A 167 14.36 13.69 5.08
N GLU A 168 14.16 12.94 6.18
CA GLU A 168 13.71 13.45 7.49
C GLU A 168 14.58 14.57 8.09
N HIS A 169 15.88 14.51 7.87
CA HIS A 169 16.84 15.43 8.47
C HIS A 169 17.51 16.37 7.45
N LEU A 170 17.03 16.37 6.21
CA LEU A 170 17.61 17.22 5.17
C LEU A 170 17.09 18.65 5.31
N GLU A 171 17.99 19.60 5.50
CA GLU A 171 17.63 21.03 5.61
C GLU A 171 16.93 21.56 4.35
N LEU A 172 17.24 21.00 3.17
CA LEU A 172 16.53 21.32 1.91
C LEU A 172 15.04 20.93 1.94
N VAL A 173 14.69 19.92 2.74
CA VAL A 173 13.31 19.47 2.94
C VAL A 173 12.64 20.30 4.03
N LYS A 174 13.30 20.45 5.18
CA LYS A 174 12.78 21.15 6.36
C LYS A 174 12.63 22.67 6.17
N ASN A 175 13.55 23.32 5.45
CA ASN A 175 13.45 24.75 5.16
C ASN A 175 12.55 25.02 3.93
N TYR A 176 11.35 24.44 3.93
CA TYR A 176 10.43 24.49 2.79
C TYR A 176 9.94 25.91 2.46
N LEU A 177 9.89 26.81 3.45
CA LEU A 177 9.48 28.20 3.26
C LEU A 177 10.50 29.00 2.43
N ALA A 178 11.77 28.61 2.42
CA ALA A 178 12.79 29.22 1.57
C ALA A 178 12.61 28.86 0.08
N ARG A 179 11.84 27.81 -0.25
CA ARG A 179 11.57 27.42 -1.63
C ARG A 179 10.52 28.34 -2.25
N PRO A 180 10.74 28.87 -3.46
CA PRO A 180 9.74 29.68 -4.15
C PRO A 180 8.56 28.79 -4.56
N LEU A 181 7.35 29.36 -4.53
CA LEU A 181 6.19 28.76 -5.17
C LEU A 181 6.12 29.26 -6.62
N LEU A 182 6.36 28.35 -7.56
CA LEU A 182 6.35 28.62 -9.01
C LEU A 182 5.06 28.13 -9.67
N SER A 183 4.39 27.15 -9.09
CA SER A 183 3.12 26.61 -9.57
C SER A 183 2.07 26.55 -8.45
N PRO A 184 0.81 26.94 -8.72
CA PRO A 184 -0.33 26.71 -7.82
C PRO A 184 -0.55 25.24 -7.47
N TRP A 185 -0.35 24.32 -8.42
CA TRP A 185 -0.61 22.90 -8.18
C TRP A 185 0.28 21.96 -8.99
N ILE A 186 0.40 20.72 -8.50
CA ILE A 186 1.08 19.61 -9.17
C ILE A 186 0.21 18.36 -9.21
N CYS A 187 0.18 17.65 -10.33
CA CYS A 187 -0.49 16.36 -10.49
C CYS A 187 0.42 15.36 -11.23
N ALA A 188 1.10 14.49 -10.50
CA ALA A 188 2.01 13.50 -11.08
C ALA A 188 1.26 12.23 -11.52
N ASN A 189 1.13 12.01 -12.83
CA ASN A 189 0.62 10.75 -13.38
C ASN A 189 1.72 10.04 -14.19
N ARG A 190 2.02 8.77 -13.84
CA ARG A 190 3.02 7.96 -14.56
C ARG A 190 2.45 7.20 -15.75
N LEU A 191 1.33 6.51 -15.52
CA LEU A 191 0.66 5.67 -16.51
C LEU A 191 -0.65 6.32 -16.93
N THR A 192 -0.97 6.23 -18.21
CA THR A 192 -2.22 6.75 -18.77
C THR A 192 -3.36 5.86 -18.30
N ARG A 193 -4.27 6.45 -17.53
CA ARG A 193 -5.49 5.81 -17.02
C ARG A 193 -6.65 6.78 -17.19
N LYS A 194 -7.82 6.27 -17.55
CA LYS A 194 -8.98 7.10 -17.90
C LYS A 194 -9.30 8.15 -16.82
N HIS A 195 -9.37 7.78 -15.55
CA HIS A 195 -9.69 8.74 -14.48
C HIS A 195 -8.66 9.86 -14.32
N ARG A 196 -7.37 9.60 -14.65
CA ARG A 196 -6.31 10.61 -14.56
C ARG A 196 -6.42 11.62 -15.69
N THR A 197 -6.73 11.15 -16.90
CA THR A 197 -6.96 12.03 -18.05
C THR A 197 -8.27 12.78 -17.91
N ASP A 198 -9.34 12.13 -17.43
CA ASP A 198 -10.62 12.78 -17.12
C ASP A 198 -10.41 13.92 -16.12
N PHE A 199 -9.65 13.68 -15.04
CA PHE A 199 -9.32 14.74 -14.07
C PHE A 199 -8.53 15.90 -14.70
N LEU A 200 -7.53 15.61 -15.54
CA LEU A 200 -6.75 16.65 -16.22
C LEU A 200 -7.60 17.48 -17.19
N GLU A 201 -8.66 16.92 -17.77
CA GLU A 201 -9.61 17.65 -18.62
C GLU A 201 -10.51 18.61 -17.82
N LEU A 202 -10.65 18.43 -16.51
CA LEU A 202 -11.47 19.27 -15.62
C LEU A 202 -10.70 20.45 -15.01
N VAL A 203 -9.37 20.43 -15.04
CA VAL A 203 -8.52 21.49 -14.45
C VAL A 203 -7.88 22.36 -15.51
N ASP A 204 -7.58 23.62 -15.16
CA ASP A 204 -6.81 24.50 -16.04
C ASP A 204 -5.32 24.10 -16.05
N VAL A 205 -4.99 23.16 -16.94
CA VAL A 205 -3.63 22.64 -17.15
C VAL A 205 -2.62 23.69 -17.59
N SER A 206 -3.05 24.90 -18.01
CA SER A 206 -2.12 25.99 -18.34
C SER A 206 -1.55 26.68 -17.10
N LEU A 207 -2.20 26.52 -15.94
CA LEU A 207 -1.84 27.16 -14.68
C LEU A 207 -1.18 26.20 -13.68
N GLY A 208 -0.87 24.97 -14.07
CA GLY A 208 -0.28 23.98 -13.18
C GLY A 208 0.76 23.07 -13.82
N GLU A 209 1.29 22.16 -13.01
CA GLU A 209 2.30 21.19 -13.41
C GLU A 209 1.70 19.79 -13.38
N TYR A 210 1.82 19.04 -14.47
CA TYR A 210 1.29 17.68 -14.56
C TYR A 210 2.18 16.80 -15.41
N SER A 211 2.05 15.50 -15.19
CA SER A 211 2.67 14.49 -16.04
C SER A 211 1.63 13.73 -16.85
N LEU A 212 1.83 13.68 -18.15
CA LEU A 212 1.06 12.97 -19.15
C LEU A 212 1.98 12.66 -20.34
N LEU A 213 2.54 11.45 -20.35
CA LEU A 213 3.24 10.93 -21.52
C LEU A 213 2.23 10.44 -22.57
N ASN A 214 2.58 10.64 -23.84
CA ASN A 214 1.77 10.16 -24.96
C ASN A 214 2.69 9.75 -26.13
N PRO A 215 2.85 8.44 -26.42
CA PRO A 215 2.31 7.31 -25.67
C PRO A 215 2.94 7.19 -24.27
N ASP A 216 2.24 6.52 -23.35
CA ASP A 216 2.79 6.22 -22.02
C ASP A 216 3.88 5.13 -22.08
N PRO A 217 4.58 4.83 -20.97
CA PRO A 217 5.64 3.81 -20.95
C PRO A 217 5.18 2.39 -21.34
N LEU A 218 3.88 2.11 -21.37
CA LEU A 218 3.29 0.85 -21.81
C LEU A 218 2.75 0.92 -23.26
N GLY A 219 2.96 2.04 -23.95
CA GLY A 219 2.50 2.26 -25.32
C GLY A 219 1.05 2.73 -25.43
N VAL A 220 0.40 3.12 -24.34
CA VAL A 220 -1.00 3.60 -24.36
C VAL A 220 -1.05 5.03 -24.86
N GLU A 221 -1.78 5.27 -25.95
CA GLU A 221 -2.00 6.60 -26.51
C GLU A 221 -3.22 7.29 -25.87
N TYR A 222 -3.08 8.59 -25.63
CA TYR A 222 -4.16 9.49 -25.22
C TYR A 222 -4.59 10.37 -26.41
N THR A 223 -5.91 10.47 -26.62
CA THR A 223 -6.51 11.17 -27.77
C THR A 223 -7.42 12.34 -27.38
N GLY A 224 -7.46 12.72 -26.10
CA GLY A 224 -8.27 13.84 -25.62
C GLY A 224 -7.59 15.20 -25.79
N SER A 225 -8.14 16.23 -25.12
CA SER A 225 -7.76 17.64 -25.33
C SER A 225 -6.52 18.11 -24.56
N VAL A 226 -6.07 17.37 -23.54
CA VAL A 226 -4.93 17.78 -22.71
C VAL A 226 -3.62 17.58 -23.47
N PRO A 227 -2.78 18.61 -23.64
CA PRO A 227 -1.50 18.43 -24.34
C PRO A 227 -0.58 17.49 -23.55
N ALA A 228 0.18 16.67 -24.28
CA ALA A 228 1.20 15.83 -23.66
C ALA A 228 2.30 16.71 -23.05
N ARG A 229 2.55 16.55 -21.76
CA ARG A 229 3.57 17.27 -21.00
C ARG A 229 3.97 16.38 -19.83
N SER A 230 5.25 16.21 -19.58
CA SER A 230 5.73 15.59 -18.34
C SER A 230 6.88 16.38 -17.76
N PHE A 231 6.81 16.62 -16.44
CA PHE A 231 7.90 17.27 -15.70
C PHE A 231 8.87 16.26 -15.08
N ASP A 232 8.56 14.96 -15.12
CA ASP A 232 9.43 13.88 -14.64
C ASP A 232 9.74 12.87 -15.75
N ASP A 233 10.91 12.23 -15.67
CA ASP A 233 11.41 11.31 -16.70
C ASP A 233 10.85 9.88 -16.60
N HIS A 234 10.02 9.62 -15.57
CA HIS A 234 9.41 8.33 -15.26
C HIS A 234 10.38 7.16 -15.11
N SER A 235 11.67 7.43 -14.99
CA SER A 235 12.73 6.44 -14.81
C SER A 235 12.92 6.05 -13.34
N ASN A 236 12.46 6.90 -12.42
CA ASN A 236 12.64 6.71 -11.00
C ASN A 236 11.68 5.69 -10.38
N SER A 237 12.10 5.12 -9.25
CA SER A 237 11.20 4.44 -8.32
C SER A 237 10.05 5.39 -7.97
N SER A 238 8.81 4.89 -7.89
CA SER A 238 7.62 5.73 -7.70
C SER A 238 7.69 6.60 -6.44
N ALA A 239 8.55 6.25 -5.47
CA ALA A 239 8.75 6.96 -4.22
C ALA A 239 9.91 7.97 -4.21
N GLU A 240 10.66 8.17 -5.30
CA GLU A 240 11.75 9.15 -5.30
C GLU A 240 11.23 10.60 -5.46
N ILE A 241 11.89 11.54 -4.77
CA ILE A 241 11.62 12.98 -4.87
C ILE A 241 12.95 13.71 -5.14
N ASN A 242 13.05 14.41 -6.27
CA ASN A 242 14.22 15.24 -6.55
C ASN A 242 14.16 16.52 -5.70
N ILE A 243 15.08 16.61 -4.74
CA ILE A 243 15.23 17.75 -3.83
C ILE A 243 16.49 18.58 -4.08
N THR A 244 17.37 18.14 -4.99
CA THR A 244 18.63 18.84 -5.28
C THR A 244 18.42 20.00 -6.25
N ASN A 245 17.40 19.90 -7.10
CA ASN A 245 16.99 20.94 -8.03
C ASN A 245 15.62 21.51 -7.65
N LEU A 246 15.35 22.75 -8.04
CA LEU A 246 13.99 23.29 -8.03
C LEU A 246 13.19 22.59 -9.12
N THR A 247 12.23 21.76 -8.72
CA THR A 247 11.36 20.99 -9.61
C THR A 247 9.91 21.19 -9.17
N PRO A 248 8.91 20.89 -10.01
CA PRO A 248 7.51 20.99 -9.60
C PRO A 248 7.21 20.29 -8.26
N TRP A 249 7.90 19.18 -7.94
CA TRP A 249 7.76 18.48 -6.66
C TRP A 249 8.00 19.36 -5.43
N ASN A 250 8.87 20.37 -5.52
CA ASN A 250 9.27 21.19 -4.38
C ASN A 250 9.00 22.70 -4.55
N THR A 251 8.49 23.11 -5.73
CA THR A 251 8.07 24.49 -6.04
C THR A 251 6.57 24.64 -6.33
N SER A 252 5.78 23.56 -6.25
CA SER A 252 4.32 23.66 -6.33
C SER A 252 3.69 23.79 -4.96
N PHE A 253 2.54 24.48 -4.90
CA PHE A 253 1.80 24.67 -3.65
C PHE A 253 0.93 23.46 -3.31
N LEU A 254 -0.14 23.20 -4.08
CA LEU A 254 -1.08 22.11 -3.82
C LEU A 254 -0.68 20.84 -4.56
N HIS A 255 -0.64 19.72 -3.85
CA HIS A 255 -0.44 18.40 -4.46
C HIS A 255 -1.77 17.70 -4.70
N VAL A 256 -2.04 17.35 -5.96
CA VAL A 256 -3.17 16.48 -6.31
C VAL A 256 -2.70 15.03 -6.24
N VAL A 257 -3.18 14.29 -5.25
CA VAL A 257 -2.83 12.88 -5.05
C VAL A 257 -3.85 12.01 -5.78
N ASN A 258 -3.47 11.54 -6.97
CA ASN A 258 -4.27 10.59 -7.76
C ASN A 258 -3.87 9.15 -7.44
N GLU A 259 -4.70 8.46 -6.67
CA GLU A 259 -4.45 7.07 -6.32
C GLU A 259 -4.87 6.10 -7.43
N THR A 260 -4.19 4.96 -7.50
CA THR A 260 -4.49 3.96 -8.55
C THR A 260 -5.87 3.35 -8.37
N VAL A 261 -6.22 3.10 -7.10
CA VAL A 261 -7.54 2.62 -6.68
C VAL A 261 -8.33 3.82 -6.16
N TRP A 262 -9.42 4.19 -6.83
CA TRP A 262 -10.03 5.51 -6.64
C TRP A 262 -11.56 5.50 -6.47
N GLN A 263 -12.21 4.34 -6.53
CA GLN A 263 -13.68 4.27 -6.53
C GLN A 263 -14.24 3.49 -5.34
N ASP A 264 -13.91 2.20 -5.26
CA ASP A 264 -14.70 1.18 -4.57
C ASP A 264 -14.06 0.69 -3.27
N LYS A 265 -12.79 1.05 -3.03
CA LYS A 265 -12.06 0.74 -1.82
C LYS A 265 -10.97 1.78 -1.57
N ILE A 266 -10.54 1.88 -0.33
CA ILE A 266 -9.43 2.76 0.08
C ILE A 266 -8.15 1.91 0.10
N HIS A 267 -7.16 2.29 -0.70
CA HIS A 267 -5.82 1.69 -0.71
C HIS A 267 -4.79 2.77 -1.06
N PHE A 268 -4.16 3.32 -0.03
CA PHE A 268 -3.14 4.35 -0.16
C PHE A 268 -1.78 3.75 -0.51
N THR A 269 -1.01 4.45 -1.34
CA THR A 269 0.38 4.07 -1.65
C THR A 269 1.37 5.14 -1.19
N GLU A 270 2.60 5.14 -1.70
CA GLU A 270 3.60 6.17 -1.45
C GLU A 270 3.17 7.60 -1.81
N LYS A 271 2.16 7.76 -2.67
CA LYS A 271 1.79 9.05 -3.27
C LYS A 271 1.28 10.03 -2.23
N ILE A 272 0.45 9.58 -1.29
CA ILE A 272 -0.11 10.44 -0.24
C ILE A 272 0.97 11.01 0.69
N PHE A 273 2.08 10.31 0.86
CA PHE A 273 3.16 10.74 1.75
C PHE A 273 4.13 11.72 1.09
N LYS A 274 4.19 11.81 -0.24
CA LYS A 274 5.02 12.81 -0.94
C LYS A 274 4.72 14.25 -0.51
N PRO A 275 3.47 14.74 -0.52
CA PRO A 275 3.18 16.09 -0.05
C PRO A 275 3.46 16.27 1.45
N ILE A 276 3.27 15.23 2.27
CA ILE A 276 3.57 15.29 3.71
C ILE A 276 5.07 15.53 3.92
N VAL A 277 5.93 14.75 3.26
CA VAL A 277 7.39 14.91 3.31
C VAL A 277 7.80 16.29 2.79
N MET A 278 7.15 16.78 1.74
CA MET A 278 7.48 18.04 1.11
C MET A 278 6.83 19.27 1.76
N HIS A 279 6.11 19.11 2.88
CA HIS A 279 5.36 20.20 3.54
C HIS A 279 4.42 20.92 2.56
N GLN A 280 3.64 20.14 1.81
CA GLN A 280 2.66 20.65 0.85
C GLN A 280 1.24 20.33 1.32
N PRO A 281 0.29 21.27 1.15
CA PRO A 281 -1.12 20.94 1.17
C PRO A 281 -1.47 19.94 0.07
N PHE A 282 -2.51 19.14 0.28
CA PHE A 282 -2.94 18.14 -0.70
C PHE A 282 -4.46 17.99 -0.77
N VAL A 283 -4.93 17.60 -1.96
CA VAL A 283 -6.27 17.04 -2.18
C VAL A 283 -6.11 15.61 -2.69
N VAL A 284 -7.05 14.73 -2.33
CA VAL A 284 -6.95 13.30 -2.62
C VAL A 284 -8.07 12.88 -3.55
N LEU A 285 -7.71 12.29 -4.69
CA LEU A 285 -8.65 11.60 -5.56
C LEU A 285 -8.57 10.09 -5.29
N GLN A 286 -9.36 9.63 -4.34
CA GLN A 286 -9.51 8.22 -3.95
C GLN A 286 -11.00 7.88 -3.72
N ALA A 287 -11.30 6.68 -3.22
CA ALA A 287 -12.64 6.28 -2.75
C ALA A 287 -13.15 7.18 -1.60
N PRO A 288 -14.48 7.26 -1.38
CA PRO A 288 -15.04 8.06 -0.29
C PRO A 288 -14.53 7.64 1.09
N GLY A 289 -14.40 8.59 2.01
CA GLY A 289 -13.90 8.39 3.38
C GLY A 289 -12.39 8.28 3.49
N SER A 290 -11.65 8.58 2.41
CA SER A 290 -10.19 8.52 2.36
C SER A 290 -9.50 9.55 3.25
N LEU A 291 -10.04 10.77 3.35
CA LEU A 291 -9.52 11.78 4.27
C LEU A 291 -9.87 11.43 5.71
N GLU A 292 -11.08 10.95 5.97
CA GLU A 292 -11.47 10.49 7.31
C GLU A 292 -10.56 9.33 7.78
N TYR A 293 -10.26 8.41 6.88
CA TYR A 293 -9.29 7.35 7.13
C TYR A 293 -7.91 7.90 7.53
N LEU A 294 -7.36 8.89 6.81
CA LEU A 294 -6.09 9.52 7.19
C LEU A 294 -6.16 10.22 8.55
N LYS A 295 -7.27 10.89 8.85
CA LYS A 295 -7.52 11.50 10.17
C LYS A 295 -7.53 10.46 11.28
N GLY A 296 -8.06 9.26 11.01
CA GLY A 296 -8.03 8.11 11.93
C GLY A 296 -6.61 7.69 12.35
N TYR A 297 -5.61 7.92 11.50
CA TYR A 297 -4.19 7.72 11.82
C TYR A 297 -3.55 8.89 12.57
N GLY A 298 -4.27 9.99 12.79
CA GLY A 298 -3.77 11.16 13.49
C GLY A 298 -3.20 12.26 12.58
N PHE A 299 -3.30 12.11 11.26
CA PHE A 299 -2.97 13.19 10.31
C PHE A 299 -4.02 14.29 10.34
N LYS A 300 -3.58 15.51 10.05
CA LYS A 300 -4.45 16.68 9.86
C LYS A 300 -4.67 16.93 8.38
N THR A 301 -5.86 17.38 8.04
CA THR A 301 -6.23 17.81 6.68
C THR A 301 -6.51 19.31 6.67
N PHE A 302 -7.17 19.81 5.63
CA PHE A 302 -7.17 21.23 5.27
C PHE A 302 -8.58 21.84 5.19
N ALA A 303 -9.56 21.27 5.89
CA ALA A 303 -10.94 21.76 5.96
C ALA A 303 -11.07 23.23 6.44
N ASP A 304 -10.05 23.77 7.13
CA ASP A 304 -10.02 25.19 7.53
C ASP A 304 -9.76 26.15 6.34
N TRP A 305 -9.32 25.64 5.19
CA TRP A 305 -8.94 26.44 4.01
C TRP A 305 -9.79 26.19 2.77
N TRP A 306 -10.34 24.99 2.59
CA TRP A 306 -11.28 24.67 1.52
C TRP A 306 -12.27 23.58 1.96
N ASP A 307 -13.34 23.42 1.18
CA ASP A 307 -14.37 22.43 1.46
C ASP A 307 -13.85 21.00 1.21
N GLU A 308 -13.84 20.17 2.25
CA GLU A 308 -13.46 18.75 2.18
C GLU A 308 -14.68 17.81 2.10
N SER A 309 -15.90 18.34 1.90
CA SER A 309 -17.11 17.52 1.78
C SER A 309 -17.05 16.54 0.60
N TYR A 310 -16.13 16.73 -0.35
CA TYR A 310 -15.88 15.80 -1.44
C TYR A 310 -15.53 14.39 -0.97
N ASP A 311 -14.95 14.24 0.24
CA ASP A 311 -14.58 12.93 0.79
C ASP A 311 -15.81 12.07 1.07
N ALA A 312 -16.99 12.66 1.30
CA ALA A 312 -18.24 11.93 1.52
C ALA A 312 -19.04 11.65 0.24
N ILE A 313 -18.62 12.17 -0.92
CA ILE A 313 -19.35 11.99 -2.18
C ILE A 313 -19.11 10.57 -2.69
N GLU A 314 -20.18 9.76 -2.79
CA GLU A 314 -20.10 8.38 -3.30
C GLU A 314 -19.86 8.31 -4.82
N ASP A 315 -20.57 9.16 -5.59
CA ASP A 315 -20.44 9.20 -7.05
C ASP A 315 -19.02 9.64 -7.47
N PRO A 316 -18.24 8.77 -8.15
CA PRO A 316 -16.84 9.07 -8.43
C PRO A 316 -16.63 10.28 -9.35
N GLN A 317 -17.56 10.58 -10.24
CA GLN A 317 -17.45 11.70 -11.18
C GLN A 317 -17.75 13.02 -10.48
N GLN A 318 -18.78 13.07 -9.63
CA GLN A 318 -19.09 14.23 -8.80
C GLN A 318 -17.96 14.52 -7.80
N ARG A 319 -17.37 13.46 -7.21
CA ARG A 319 -16.21 13.61 -6.33
C ARG A 319 -15.02 14.19 -7.08
N MET A 320 -14.72 13.67 -8.27
CA MET A 320 -13.64 14.17 -9.12
C MET A 320 -13.85 15.65 -9.50
N GLN A 321 -15.07 16.04 -9.86
CA GLN A 321 -15.41 17.42 -10.16
C GLN A 321 -15.19 18.33 -8.95
N ALA A 322 -15.66 17.93 -7.76
CA ALA A 322 -15.47 18.72 -6.55
C ALA A 322 -13.98 18.92 -6.21
N VAL A 323 -13.13 17.90 -6.42
CA VAL A 323 -11.68 18.03 -6.28
C VAL A 323 -11.10 18.99 -7.33
N ALA A 324 -11.52 18.89 -8.60
CA ALA A 324 -11.08 19.78 -9.67
C ALA A 324 -11.48 21.24 -9.41
N ASP A 325 -12.67 21.47 -8.85
CA ASP A 325 -13.15 22.80 -8.47
C ASP A 325 -12.24 23.46 -7.41
N ILE A 326 -11.78 22.69 -6.42
CA ILE A 326 -10.79 23.17 -5.42
C ILE A 326 -9.47 23.54 -6.12
N VAL A 327 -8.98 22.68 -7.01
CA VAL A 327 -7.70 22.89 -7.72
C VAL A 327 -7.77 24.16 -8.58
N ASN A 328 -8.86 24.34 -9.33
CA ASN A 328 -9.09 25.54 -10.13
C ASN A 328 -9.24 26.78 -9.24
N TRP A 329 -9.96 26.68 -8.13
CA TRP A 329 -10.09 27.78 -7.17
C TRP A 329 -8.73 28.22 -6.61
N ILE A 330 -7.84 27.28 -6.28
CA ILE A 330 -6.48 27.58 -5.76
C ILE A 330 -5.68 28.48 -6.70
N THR A 331 -5.86 28.37 -8.02
CA THR A 331 -5.17 29.24 -9.00
C THR A 331 -5.50 30.74 -8.84
N THR A 332 -6.60 31.06 -8.17
CA THR A 332 -7.07 32.44 -7.94
C THR A 332 -6.65 33.01 -6.58
N GLN A 333 -5.97 32.22 -5.75
CA GLN A 333 -5.64 32.55 -4.38
C GLN A 333 -4.19 33.04 -4.20
N ASP A 334 -3.94 33.75 -3.10
CA ASP A 334 -2.58 34.03 -2.64
C ASP A 334 -1.99 32.79 -1.94
N ILE A 335 -1.41 31.90 -2.74
CA ILE A 335 -0.81 30.64 -2.29
C ILE A 335 0.34 30.85 -1.29
N ASN A 336 1.04 31.99 -1.35
CA ASN A 336 2.09 32.29 -0.38
C ASN A 336 1.48 32.56 0.99
N LYS A 337 0.44 33.40 1.07
CA LYS A 337 -0.29 33.66 2.31
C LYS A 337 -0.91 32.37 2.87
N MET A 338 -1.52 31.55 2.02
CA MET A 338 -2.10 30.26 2.43
C MET A 338 -1.03 29.33 3.00
N ARG A 339 0.09 29.13 2.32
CA ARG A 339 1.22 28.30 2.80
C ARG A 339 1.68 28.71 4.20
N HIS A 340 1.81 30.01 4.46
CA HIS A 340 2.20 30.50 5.79
C HIS A 340 1.13 30.19 6.85
N SER A 341 -0.16 30.33 6.53
CA SER A 341 -1.24 30.00 7.46
C SER A 341 -1.35 28.50 7.79
N MET A 342 -0.97 27.62 6.85
CA MET A 342 -1.00 26.16 6.99
C MET A 342 0.22 25.58 7.72
N LYS A 343 1.25 26.39 7.98
CA LYS A 343 2.54 25.96 8.54
C LYS A 343 2.40 24.93 9.67
N HIS A 344 1.51 25.21 10.64
CA HIS A 344 1.30 24.37 11.81
C HIS A 344 0.70 22.98 11.48
N VAL A 345 -0.10 22.84 10.43
CA VAL A 345 -0.62 21.56 9.93
C VAL A 345 0.47 20.80 9.17
N LEU A 346 1.20 21.51 8.30
CA LEU A 346 2.26 20.92 7.48
C LEU A 346 3.39 20.34 8.33
N GLU A 347 3.87 21.11 9.32
CA GLU A 347 4.92 20.69 10.24
C GLU A 347 4.45 19.57 11.16
N TYR A 348 3.21 19.65 11.67
CA TYR A 348 2.63 18.56 12.47
C TYR A 348 2.55 17.25 11.69
N ASN A 349 2.06 17.27 10.44
CA ASN A 349 1.94 16.06 9.63
C ASN A 349 3.31 15.46 9.31
N TYR A 350 4.30 16.29 9.01
CA TYR A 350 5.68 15.87 8.79
C TYR A 350 6.26 15.17 10.03
N ASP A 351 6.17 15.81 11.20
CA ASP A 351 6.69 15.24 12.44
C ASP A 351 5.92 13.98 12.84
N HIS A 352 4.59 13.96 12.65
CA HIS A 352 3.76 12.82 12.95
C HIS A 352 4.12 11.61 12.09
N PHE A 353 4.33 11.83 10.79
CA PHE A 353 4.72 10.82 9.81
C PHE A 353 6.02 10.10 10.19
N TYR A 354 7.05 10.82 10.63
CA TYR A 354 8.33 10.19 10.97
C TYR A 354 8.39 9.63 12.39
N ASN A 355 7.76 10.30 13.35
CA ASN A 355 7.97 9.98 14.78
C ASN A 355 6.93 9.01 15.35
N ASN A 356 5.71 8.95 14.79
CA ASN A 356 4.61 8.18 15.40
C ASN A 356 4.11 7.05 14.51
N ILE A 357 3.94 7.31 13.21
CA ILE A 357 3.32 6.37 12.27
C ILE A 357 3.97 4.96 12.29
N PRO A 358 5.30 4.79 12.27
CA PRO A 358 5.90 3.44 12.31
C PRO A 358 5.41 2.58 13.48
N ASN A 359 5.29 3.16 14.68
CA ASN A 359 4.85 2.43 15.85
C ASN A 359 3.35 2.15 15.81
N ILE A 360 2.54 3.15 15.40
CA ILE A 360 1.08 3.02 15.28
C ILE A 360 0.72 1.82 14.39
N VAL A 361 1.34 1.72 13.21
CA VAL A 361 0.98 0.68 12.22
C VAL A 361 1.53 -0.70 12.57
N LEU A 362 2.67 -0.79 13.28
CA LEU A 362 3.20 -2.06 13.77
C LEU A 362 2.38 -2.59 14.95
N ASP A 363 1.92 -1.71 15.84
CA ASP A 363 1.04 -2.08 16.95
C ASP A 363 -0.34 -2.49 16.42
N GLU A 364 -0.88 -1.79 15.42
CA GLU A 364 -2.10 -2.19 14.71
C GLU A 364 -2.00 -3.61 14.13
N LEU A 365 -0.93 -3.90 13.40
CA LEU A 365 -0.69 -5.24 12.86
C LEU A 365 -0.69 -6.30 13.97
N ARG A 366 0.05 -6.07 15.07
CA ARG A 366 0.13 -7.01 16.20
C ARG A 366 -1.25 -7.28 16.77
N VAL A 367 -1.99 -6.22 17.11
CA VAL A 367 -3.32 -6.32 17.72
C VAL A 367 -4.31 -7.01 16.78
N ASN A 368 -4.34 -6.64 15.51
CA ASN A 368 -5.25 -7.23 14.55
C ASN A 368 -4.93 -8.70 14.27
N LEU A 369 -3.65 -9.07 14.27
CA LEU A 369 -3.24 -10.47 14.13
C LEU A 369 -3.64 -11.30 15.36
N GLU A 370 -3.38 -10.81 16.57
CA GLU A 370 -3.79 -11.46 17.82
C GLU A 370 -5.31 -11.66 17.91
N ASN A 371 -6.08 -10.65 17.45
CA ASN A 371 -7.54 -10.73 17.36
C ASN A 371 -7.98 -11.81 16.36
N ALA A 372 -7.38 -11.85 15.17
CA ALA A 372 -7.69 -12.87 14.16
C ALA A 372 -7.35 -14.28 14.64
N VAL A 373 -6.25 -14.45 15.38
CA VAL A 373 -5.84 -15.73 15.97
C VAL A 373 -6.82 -16.20 17.03
N SER A 374 -7.30 -15.28 17.87
CA SER A 374 -8.24 -15.56 18.96
C SER A 374 -9.67 -15.80 18.48
N ALA A 375 -10.01 -15.32 17.27
CA ALA A 375 -11.32 -15.51 16.69
C ALA A 375 -11.59 -17.01 16.38
N PRO A 376 -12.78 -17.54 16.71
CA PRO A 376 -13.15 -18.90 16.33
C PRO A 376 -13.08 -19.05 14.81
N LEU A 377 -12.71 -20.25 14.34
CA LEU A 377 -12.81 -20.57 12.92
C LEU A 377 -14.28 -20.48 12.55
N ALA A 378 -14.61 -19.66 11.54
CA ALA A 378 -15.97 -19.62 11.03
C ALA A 378 -16.35 -21.02 10.53
N ASP A 379 -17.56 -21.46 10.82
CA ASP A 379 -18.11 -22.65 10.17
C ASP A 379 -18.09 -22.38 8.67
N ALA A 380 -17.21 -23.08 7.93
CA ALA A 380 -17.15 -22.97 6.49
C ALA A 380 -18.57 -23.19 5.95
N VAL A 381 -19.15 -22.16 5.33
CA VAL A 381 -20.38 -22.32 4.57
C VAL A 381 -20.04 -23.34 3.50
N ALA A 382 -20.69 -24.51 3.54
CA ALA A 382 -20.55 -25.51 2.50
C ALA A 382 -20.85 -24.82 1.16
N VAL A 383 -19.81 -24.67 0.33
CA VAL A 383 -19.93 -24.18 -1.05
C VAL A 383 -20.60 -25.25 -1.90
#